data_AF-A0A517LCM4-F1
#
_entry.id   AF-A0A517LCM4-F1
#
_cell.length_a   1.000
_cell.length_b   1.000
_cell.length_c   1.000
_cell.angle_alpha   90.00
_cell.angle_beta   90.00
_cell.angle_gamma   90.00
#
_symmetry.space_group_name_H-M   'P 1'
#
loop_
_entity.id
_entity.type
_entity.pdbx_description
1 polymer ?
#
loop_
_entity_poly.entity_id
_entity_poly.type
_entity_poly.pdbx_seq_one_letter_code
_entity_poly.pdbx_strand_id
1 'polypeptide(L)'
;MKATTALLFFILALTAAAKKHRLCCCAEKNDCGFLTCNGTATQSVIDNSNGKFVRATKLWDKGQGAPIGGPQNWMYAKDPGQGDDGYLGGNEVSDLCGALKKESKCFSPKNNLDYHNGDNSAGTDHWPKPTPSPGDDDTWPGCMKSK
;
A
#
# COMPACT_ATOMS: atom_id res chain seq x y z
N MET A 1 28.05 37.03 -39.96
CA MET A 1 28.18 36.80 -38.49
C MET A 1 26.77 36.82 -37.92
N LYS A 2 26.24 35.66 -37.52
CA LYS A 2 26.16 35.17 -36.13
C LYS A 2 25.17 35.97 -35.25
N ALA A 3 24.05 35.34 -34.94
CA ALA A 3 23.26 35.43 -33.69
C ALA A 3 21.94 34.67 -33.93
N THR A 4 21.97 33.36 -34.18
CA THR A 4 21.77 32.32 -33.15
C THR A 4 21.54 32.83 -31.72
N THR A 5 20.51 32.24 -31.11
CA THR A 5 20.34 31.86 -29.68
C THR A 5 19.23 32.60 -28.92
N ALA A 6 18.56 31.81 -28.07
CA ALA A 6 17.47 32.12 -27.14
C ALA A 6 16.09 32.18 -27.82
N LEU A 7 15.08 31.40 -27.43
CA LEU A 7 14.85 30.76 -26.15
C LEU A 7 13.88 29.60 -26.43
N LEU A 8 14.43 28.39 -26.62
CA LEU A 8 13.64 27.16 -26.52
C LEU A 8 13.19 27.05 -25.07
N PHE A 9 11.97 27.54 -24.80
CA PHE A 9 11.20 27.18 -23.61
C PHE A 9 10.85 25.69 -23.72
N PHE A 10 11.84 24.83 -23.51
CA PHE A 10 11.64 23.43 -23.20
C PHE A 10 11.10 23.37 -21.76
N ILE A 11 9.83 23.75 -21.61
CA ILE A 11 9.06 23.41 -20.42
C ILE A 11 8.84 21.91 -20.52
N LEU A 12 9.82 21.13 -20.04
CA LEU A 12 9.57 19.76 -19.61
C LEU A 12 8.62 19.87 -18.42
N ALA A 13 7.33 19.97 -18.72
CA ALA A 13 6.30 19.57 -17.79
C ALA A 13 6.50 18.06 -17.59
N LEU A 14 7.34 17.70 -16.61
CA LEU A 14 7.30 16.37 -16.03
C LEU A 14 5.93 16.25 -15.39
N THR A 15 4.96 15.77 -16.17
CA THR A 15 3.71 15.24 -15.64
C THR A 15 4.09 14.00 -14.85
N ALA A 16 4.45 14.20 -13.58
CA ALA A 16 4.49 13.13 -12.61
C ALA A 16 3.05 12.63 -12.49
N ALA A 17 2.67 11.71 -13.39
CA ALA A 17 1.43 10.97 -13.29
C ALA A 17 1.54 10.18 -11.98
N ALA A 18 1.02 10.75 -10.90
CA ALA A 18 0.91 10.07 -9.62
C ALA A 18 0.16 8.77 -9.90
N LYS A 19 0.85 7.64 -9.75
CA LYS A 19 0.24 6.34 -9.99
C LYS A 19 -0.88 6.20 -8.97
N LYS A 20 -2.10 6.09 -9.50
CA LYS A 20 -3.32 5.90 -8.72
C LYS A 20 -3.40 4.44 -8.31
N HIS A 21 -3.55 4.20 -7.01
CA HIS A 21 -3.61 2.86 -6.44
C HIS A 21 -4.88 2.69 -5.63
N ARG A 22 -5.45 1.48 -5.59
CA ARG A 22 -6.64 1.22 -4.75
C ARG A 22 -6.26 0.87 -3.32
N LEU A 23 -5.09 0.26 -3.13
CA LEU A 23 -4.58 -0.19 -1.85
C LEU A 23 -3.14 0.25 -1.65
N CYS A 24 -2.82 0.70 -0.44
CA CYS A 24 -1.44 0.95 -0.01
C CYS A 24 -1.18 0.42 1.40
N CYS A 25 0.09 0.29 1.79
CA CYS A 25 0.50 0.04 3.16
C CYS A 25 1.83 0.72 3.45
N CYS A 26 2.11 0.98 4.74
CA CYS A 26 3.47 1.26 5.18
C CYS A 26 4.21 -0.06 5.35
N ALA A 27 5.36 -0.17 4.69
CA ALA A 27 6.17 -1.37 4.63
C ALA A 27 7.50 -1.17 5.36
N GLU A 28 7.99 -2.26 5.93
CA GLU A 28 9.31 -2.34 6.53
C GLU A 28 9.93 -3.71 6.30
N LYS A 29 11.25 -3.77 6.40
CA LYS A 29 11.94 -5.05 6.45
C LYS A 29 11.73 -5.66 7.83
N ASN A 30 11.23 -6.89 7.85
CA ASN A 30 11.20 -7.68 9.07
C ASN A 30 12.62 -8.14 9.46
N ASP A 31 12.74 -8.86 10.58
CA ASP A 31 14.02 -9.40 11.07
C ASP A 31 14.71 -10.36 10.09
N CYS A 32 13.97 -10.88 9.11
CA CYS A 32 14.48 -11.77 8.08
C CYS A 32 14.89 -11.02 6.81
N GLY A 33 14.81 -9.69 6.80
CA GLY A 33 15.14 -8.85 5.65
C GLY A 33 14.04 -8.79 4.58
N PHE A 34 12.91 -9.46 4.77
CA PHE A 34 11.78 -9.43 3.85
C PHE A 34 10.94 -8.17 4.07
N LEU A 35 10.57 -7.52 2.97
CA LEU A 35 9.69 -6.36 3.03
C LEU A 35 8.25 -6.83 3.28
N THR A 36 7.64 -6.34 4.35
CA THR A 36 6.28 -6.71 4.78
C THR A 36 5.49 -5.45 5.13
N CYS A 37 4.16 -5.49 4.97
CA CYS A 37 3.31 -4.40 5.43
C CYS A 37 3.32 -4.35 6.97
N ASN A 38 3.80 -3.25 7.54
CA ASN A 38 3.77 -2.97 8.97
C ASN A 38 2.36 -2.49 9.36
N GLY A 39 1.60 -3.36 10.02
CA GLY A 39 0.25 -3.07 10.49
C GLY A 39 0.19 -1.91 11.49
N THR A 40 1.14 -1.76 12.40
CA THR A 40 1.15 -0.65 13.35
C THR A 40 1.31 0.69 12.64
N ALA A 41 2.28 0.80 11.74
CA ALA A 41 2.54 2.03 10.98
C ALA A 41 1.36 2.36 10.04
N THR A 42 0.81 1.37 9.34
CA THR A 42 -0.39 1.59 8.52
C THR A 42 -1.56 2.06 9.39
N GLN A 43 -1.76 1.50 10.59
CA GLN A 43 -2.84 1.94 11.49
C GLN A 43 -2.62 3.38 11.94
N SER A 44 -1.37 3.75 12.29
CA SER A 44 -1.04 5.12 12.63
C SER A 44 -1.35 6.10 11.49
N VAL A 45 -1.09 5.73 10.23
CA VAL A 45 -1.48 6.57 9.08
C VAL A 45 -3.01 6.69 8.99
N ILE A 46 -3.75 5.60 9.18
CA ILE A 46 -5.23 5.62 9.17
C ILE A 46 -5.77 6.52 10.30
N ASP A 47 -5.30 6.34 11.52
CA ASP A 47 -5.77 7.09 12.70
C ASP A 47 -5.54 8.60 12.54
N ASN A 48 -4.40 8.97 11.94
CA ASN A 48 -4.05 10.37 11.67
C ASN A 48 -4.67 10.93 10.37
N SER A 49 -5.35 10.09 9.58
CA SER A 49 -5.96 10.52 8.31
C SER A 49 -7.27 11.29 8.48
N ASN A 50 -7.76 11.47 9.71
CA ASN A 50 -9.08 12.03 10.02
C ASN A 50 -10.22 11.27 9.29
N GLY A 51 -10.10 9.94 9.21
CA GLY A 51 -11.10 9.08 8.59
C GLY A 51 -11.05 9.03 7.06
N LYS A 52 -10.04 9.60 6.40
CA LYS A 52 -9.86 9.49 4.95
C LYS A 52 -9.54 8.07 4.50
N PHE A 53 -8.84 7.29 5.33
CA PHE A 53 -8.44 5.93 5.01
C PHE A 53 -9.16 4.90 5.86
N VAL A 54 -9.33 3.71 5.29
CA VAL A 54 -9.89 2.53 5.96
C VAL A 54 -8.93 1.36 5.79
N ARG A 55 -8.78 0.57 6.85
CA ARG A 55 -8.00 -0.68 6.81
C ARG A 55 -8.74 -1.71 5.97
N ALA A 56 -8.06 -2.33 5.01
CA ALA A 56 -8.53 -3.54 4.34
C ALA A 56 -8.50 -4.75 5.31
N THR A 57 -9.60 -5.48 5.42
CA THR A 57 -9.76 -6.70 6.21
C THR A 57 -9.48 -7.94 5.38
N LYS A 58 -9.37 -7.80 4.06
CA LYS A 58 -8.99 -8.88 3.15
C LYS A 58 -7.48 -9.09 3.13
N LEU A 59 -7.05 -10.35 3.05
CA LEU A 59 -5.66 -10.71 2.78
C LEU A 59 -5.38 -10.56 1.28
N TRP A 60 -4.25 -9.94 0.96
CA TRP A 60 -3.83 -9.68 -0.40
C TRP A 60 -2.50 -10.36 -0.71
N ASP A 61 -2.47 -11.08 -1.82
CA ASP A 61 -1.29 -11.82 -2.30
C ASP A 61 -0.81 -11.34 -3.68
N LYS A 62 0.32 -11.89 -4.14
CA LYS A 62 0.90 -11.60 -5.46
C LYS A 62 -0.02 -12.01 -6.62
N GLY A 63 -0.79 -13.08 -6.46
CA GLY A 63 -1.78 -13.53 -7.43
C GLY A 63 -2.82 -12.46 -7.72
N GLN A 64 -3.25 -11.75 -6.67
CA GLN A 64 -4.20 -10.64 -6.71
C GLN A 64 -3.57 -9.29 -7.05
N GLY A 65 -2.24 -9.21 -7.17
CA GLY A 65 -1.50 -8.02 -7.59
C GLY A 65 -0.75 -7.30 -6.47
N ALA A 66 -0.74 -7.81 -5.25
CA ALA A 66 0.01 -7.19 -4.15
C ALA A 66 1.53 -7.34 -4.37
N PRO A 67 2.32 -6.25 -4.27
CA PRO A 67 3.77 -6.29 -4.48
C PRO A 67 4.51 -6.97 -3.32
N ILE A 68 3.89 -6.97 -2.14
CA ILE A 68 4.37 -7.67 -0.95
C ILE A 68 3.21 -8.44 -0.33
N GLY A 69 3.50 -9.61 0.22
CA GLY A 69 2.52 -10.39 0.97
C GLY A 69 2.43 -9.89 2.41
N GLY A 70 1.26 -10.05 3.02
CA GLY A 70 1.08 -9.80 4.44
C GLY A 70 -0.39 -9.85 4.84
N PRO A 71 -0.68 -10.31 6.07
CA PRO A 71 -2.05 -10.30 6.57
C PRO A 71 -2.55 -8.86 6.68
N GLN A 72 -3.73 -8.58 6.13
CA GLN A 72 -4.69 -7.49 6.48
C GLN A 72 -4.11 -6.10 6.89
N ASN A 73 -2.99 -5.69 6.31
CA ASN A 73 -2.28 -4.45 6.68
C ASN A 73 -2.29 -3.39 5.57
N TRP A 74 -3.20 -3.55 4.61
CA TRP A 74 -3.44 -2.60 3.54
C TRP A 74 -4.51 -1.59 3.96
N MET A 75 -4.50 -0.43 3.35
CA MET A 75 -5.51 0.60 3.51
C MET A 75 -6.00 1.08 2.14
N TYR A 76 -7.24 1.55 2.09
CA TYR A 76 -7.89 2.14 0.93
C TYR A 76 -8.57 3.46 1.31
N ALA A 77 -8.92 4.28 0.33
CA ALA A 77 -9.65 5.53 0.54
C ALA A 77 -11.13 5.27 0.89
N LYS A 78 -11.64 5.94 1.92
CA LYS A 78 -12.99 5.70 2.47
C LYS A 78 -14.14 6.05 1.51
N ASP A 79 -14.00 7.10 0.71
CA ASP A 79 -15.12 7.71 -0.03
C ASP A 79 -14.93 7.70 -1.55
N PRO A 80 -15.21 6.60 -2.27
CA PRO A 80 -15.41 6.67 -3.72
C PRO A 80 -16.77 7.34 -4.02
N GLY A 81 -16.93 8.64 -3.81
CA GLY A 81 -18.21 9.32 -4.07
C GLY A 81 -18.34 10.80 -3.72
N GLN A 82 -17.52 11.34 -2.82
CA GLN A 82 -17.57 12.76 -2.41
C GLN A 82 -16.44 13.61 -3.00
N GLY A 83 -16.13 13.40 -4.29
CA GLY A 83 -15.08 14.14 -5.01
C GLY A 83 -13.69 13.52 -4.94
N ASP A 84 -13.55 12.40 -4.22
CA ASP A 84 -12.39 11.51 -4.30
C ASP A 84 -12.66 10.46 -5.40
N ASP A 85 -11.65 10.18 -6.22
CA ASP A 85 -11.74 9.23 -7.33
C ASP A 85 -11.64 7.76 -6.87
N GLY A 86 -11.57 7.56 -5.54
CA GLY A 86 -11.43 6.27 -4.88
C GLY A 86 -10.04 5.69 -5.03
N TYR A 87 -9.04 6.51 -5.38
CA TYR A 87 -7.66 6.10 -5.48
C TYR A 87 -6.83 6.80 -4.40
N LEU A 88 -5.95 6.02 -3.79
CA LEU A 88 -4.85 6.55 -3.02
C LEU A 88 -3.81 7.11 -4.00
N GLY A 89 -3.51 8.39 -3.85
CA GLY A 89 -2.33 8.98 -4.48
C GLY A 89 -1.09 8.30 -3.91
N GLY A 90 -0.30 7.62 -4.77
CA GLY A 90 0.92 6.94 -4.30
C GLY A 90 1.88 7.86 -3.54
N ASN A 91 1.90 9.16 -3.89
CA ASN A 91 2.71 10.17 -3.21
C ASN A 91 2.17 10.52 -1.81
N GLU A 92 0.85 10.63 -1.64
CA GLU A 92 0.25 10.95 -0.33
C GLU A 92 0.60 9.88 0.70
N VAL A 93 0.39 8.61 0.34
CA VAL A 93 0.74 7.50 1.23
C VAL A 93 2.24 7.38 1.42
N SER A 94 3.04 7.66 0.39
CA SER A 94 4.51 7.72 0.50
C SER A 94 4.96 8.73 1.54
N ASP A 95 4.44 9.95 1.51
CA ASP A 95 4.82 11.01 2.44
C ASP A 95 4.40 10.66 3.87
N LEU A 96 3.19 10.12 4.05
CA LEU A 96 2.66 9.71 5.35
C LEU A 96 3.47 8.55 5.95
N CYS A 97 3.79 7.52 5.17
CA CYS A 97 4.68 6.44 5.61
C CYS A 97 6.12 6.94 5.83
N GLY A 98 6.60 7.86 5.00
CA GLY A 98 7.91 8.48 5.11
C GLY A 98 8.11 9.26 6.42
N ALA A 99 7.06 9.96 6.90
CA ALA A 99 7.06 10.61 8.21
C ALA A 99 7.28 9.61 9.37
N LEU A 100 6.88 8.34 9.18
CA LEU A 100 7.10 7.24 10.12
C LEU A 100 8.41 6.47 9.84
N LYS A 101 9.26 6.95 8.93
CA LYS A 101 10.48 6.29 8.44
C LYS A 101 10.20 4.90 7.86
N LYS A 102 9.06 4.75 7.17
CA LYS A 102 8.64 3.54 6.46
C LYS A 102 8.58 3.79 4.97
N GLU A 103 8.70 2.71 4.19
CA GLU A 103 8.45 2.76 2.74
C GLU A 103 6.95 2.62 2.49
N SER A 104 6.38 3.23 1.44
CA SER A 104 5.03 2.89 1.00
C SER A 104 5.07 1.81 -0.07
N LYS A 105 4.12 0.87 -0.01
CA LYS A 105 3.82 -0.04 -1.12
C LYS A 105 2.37 0.12 -1.50
N CYS A 106 2.10 0.15 -2.79
CA CYS A 106 0.77 0.39 -3.32
C CYS A 106 0.50 -0.48 -4.55
N PHE A 107 -0.77 -0.87 -4.73
CA PHE A 107 -1.23 -1.58 -5.91
C PHE A 107 -2.73 -1.37 -6.15
N SER A 108 -3.17 -1.82 -7.31
CA SER A 108 -4.60 -1.96 -7.63
C SER A 108 -4.86 -3.44 -7.90
N PRO A 109 -5.82 -4.07 -7.22
CA PRO A 109 -6.13 -5.47 -7.45
C PRO A 109 -6.42 -5.80 -8.91
N LYS A 110 -6.00 -6.99 -9.33
CA LYS A 110 -6.34 -7.51 -10.66
C LYS A 110 -7.84 -7.80 -10.77
N ASN A 111 -8.32 -7.88 -12.01
CA ASN A 111 -9.68 -8.33 -12.35
C ASN A 111 -10.82 -7.57 -11.64
N ASN A 112 -10.60 -6.30 -11.28
CA ASN A 112 -11.57 -5.48 -10.56
C ASN A 112 -12.09 -6.14 -9.28
N LEU A 113 -11.25 -6.93 -8.59
CA LEU A 113 -11.59 -7.46 -7.28
C LEU A 113 -12.01 -6.33 -6.35
N ASP A 114 -13.13 -6.53 -5.65
CA ASP A 114 -13.57 -5.58 -4.66
C ASP A 114 -12.50 -5.45 -3.56
N TYR A 115 -12.10 -4.21 -3.33
CA TYR A 115 -11.09 -3.80 -2.37
C TYR A 115 -11.68 -3.02 -1.21
N HIS A 116 -12.96 -2.67 -1.29
CA HIS A 116 -13.73 -2.20 -0.15
C HIS A 116 -14.12 -3.43 0.65
N ASN A 117 -13.84 -3.42 1.95
CA ASN A 117 -14.46 -4.43 2.80
C ASN A 117 -15.92 -4.04 2.88
N GLY A 118 -16.82 -4.85 2.33
CA GLY A 118 -18.26 -4.63 2.43
C GLY A 118 -18.67 -4.27 3.86
N ASP A 119 -19.60 -3.32 3.96
CA ASP A 119 -20.06 -2.60 5.15
C ASP A 119 -19.72 -3.22 6.51
N ASN A 120 -19.02 -2.42 7.32
CA ASN A 120 -18.64 -2.63 8.72
C ASN A 120 -19.53 -3.63 9.49
N SER A 121 -19.00 -4.80 9.82
CA SER A 121 -19.43 -5.61 10.96
C SER A 121 -18.36 -6.63 11.35
N ALA A 122 -17.68 -6.36 12.48
CA ALA A 122 -17.04 -7.31 13.39
C ALA A 122 -15.94 -8.27 12.84
N GLY A 123 -14.79 -8.45 13.49
CA GLY A 123 -14.47 -8.12 14.87
C GLY A 123 -12.96 -8.19 15.13
N THR A 124 -12.59 -7.52 16.20
CA THR A 124 -11.24 -7.24 16.67
C THR A 124 -10.53 -8.42 17.34
N ASP A 125 -11.17 -9.58 17.60
CA ASP A 125 -10.71 -10.39 18.75
C ASP A 125 -10.44 -11.89 18.50
N HIS A 126 -10.38 -12.38 17.26
CA HIS A 126 -9.90 -13.76 17.04
C HIS A 126 -9.23 -13.96 15.69
N TRP A 127 -7.90 -13.85 15.69
CA TRP A 127 -7.06 -14.18 14.54
C TRP A 127 -6.88 -15.70 14.45
N PRO A 128 -7.45 -16.40 13.45
CA PRO A 128 -6.92 -17.71 13.09
C PRO A 128 -5.48 -17.51 12.59
N LYS A 129 -4.55 -18.32 13.11
CA LYS A 129 -3.17 -18.36 12.61
C LYS A 129 -3.20 -18.46 11.07
N PRO A 130 -2.37 -17.69 10.34
CA PRO A 130 -2.33 -17.78 8.89
C PRO A 130 -2.07 -19.24 8.49
N THR A 131 -3.04 -19.85 7.83
CA THR A 131 -2.85 -21.14 7.18
C THR A 131 -1.95 -20.90 5.97
N PRO A 132 -0.82 -21.61 5.83
CA PRO A 132 0.03 -21.48 4.66
C PRO A 132 -0.77 -21.83 3.39
N SER A 133 -0.71 -20.96 2.38
CA SER A 133 -1.28 -21.24 1.06
C SER A 133 -0.56 -22.44 0.43
N PRO A 134 -1.28 -23.38 -0.21
CA PRO A 134 -0.64 -24.50 -0.89
C PRO A 134 0.07 -24.01 -2.16
N GLY A 135 1.40 -24.07 -2.19
CA GLY A 135 2.22 -23.72 -3.35
C GLY A 135 3.18 -22.54 -3.14
N ASP A 136 3.23 -21.95 -1.94
CA ASP A 136 4.30 -21.04 -1.53
C ASP A 136 5.34 -21.83 -0.74
N ASP A 137 6.47 -22.14 -1.38
CA ASP A 137 7.66 -22.71 -0.74
C ASP A 137 8.36 -21.69 0.18
N ASP A 138 7.81 -20.48 0.33
CA ASP A 138 8.22 -19.47 1.30
C ASP A 138 7.49 -19.70 2.63
N THR A 139 7.79 -20.84 3.23
CA THR A 139 7.50 -21.18 4.62
C THR A 139 7.57 -19.94 5.54
N TRP A 140 6.44 -19.56 6.13
CA TRP A 140 6.37 -18.71 7.33
C TRP A 140 6.40 -19.56 8.62
N PRO A 141 7.57 -20.04 9.05
CA PRO A 141 7.90 -20.18 10.47
C PRO A 141 9.15 -19.34 10.75
N GLY A 142 9.14 -18.63 11.87
CA GLY A 142 10.08 -17.55 12.17
C GLY A 142 11.51 -17.84 11.77
N CYS A 143 12.10 -16.90 11.01
CA CYS A 143 13.54 -16.62 10.94
C CYS A 143 14.38 -17.69 11.66
N MET A 144 14.65 -18.82 11.01
CA MET A 144 15.60 -19.78 11.56
C MET A 144 16.97 -19.14 11.46
N LYS A 145 17.34 -18.39 12.50
CA LYS A 145 18.71 -18.03 12.80
C LYS A 145 19.43 -19.34 13.09
N SER A 146 19.97 -19.98 12.05
CA SER A 146 21.01 -20.97 12.23
C SER A 146 22.17 -20.27 12.92
N LYS A 147 22.49 -20.74 14.14
CA LYS A 147 23.70 -20.36 14.87
C LYS A 147 24.95 -20.78 14.10
#